data_AF-A0A1Q3VPQ0-F1
#
_entry.id   AF-A0A1Q3VPQ0-F1
#
_cell.length_a   1.000
_cell.length_b   1.000
_cell.length_c   1.000
_cell.angle_alpha   90.00
_cell.angle_beta   90.00
_cell.angle_gamma   90.00
#
_symmetry.space_group_name_H-M   'P 1'
#
loop_
_entity.id
_entity.type
_entity.pdbx_description
1 polymer ?
#
loop_
_entity_poly.entity_id
_entity_poly.type
_entity_poly.pdbx_seq_one_letter_code
_entity_poly.pdbx_strand_id
1 'polypeptide(L)'
;MDLTKTFLKAKRPCAEGFRWFIRHHQDGGNYQEILDAFVSAGRVNDACWLLTQFGPTDEILVVDAIDAEAVVFAGTLQVRGNIEADSIVRAGRSIQAGGSIRVGSALIAGEDIRADGAIRSAGTLEAGGDIKAGWGVEAHARIACGGDLRAAWDLLCGERLNLDGNAFVGQDLIAEGAIACAKGLRAGGNIVGADSICAGHGIVAGEGIRCSLHLEAGWGIKAGEAIVAEGAIRAGESLHAQAEIRAGAGYGVFAGLNVQVEAWETSARVCASARPEGLMSGCWAGASLE
;
A
#
# COMPACT_ATOMS: atom_id res chain seq x y z
N MET A 1 -20.70 -23.06 0.99
CA MET A 1 -20.64 -23.48 2.42
C MET A 1 -21.96 -23.10 3.08
N ASP A 2 -22.51 -23.95 3.94
CA ASP A 2 -23.75 -23.64 4.67
C ASP A 2 -23.44 -23.13 6.07
N LEU A 3 -24.01 -21.98 6.42
CA LEU A 3 -23.77 -21.32 7.70
C LEU A 3 -24.93 -21.59 8.65
N THR A 4 -24.66 -22.24 9.79
CA THR A 4 -25.69 -22.60 10.77
C THR A 4 -25.70 -21.66 11.98
N LYS A 5 -26.85 -21.58 12.67
CA LYS A 5 -27.02 -20.80 13.91
C LYS A 5 -25.98 -21.15 14.98
N THR A 6 -25.64 -22.43 15.11
CA THR A 6 -24.68 -22.92 16.11
C THR A 6 -23.27 -22.39 15.83
N PHE A 7 -22.86 -22.40 14.56
CA PHE A 7 -21.56 -21.86 14.15
C PHE A 7 -21.47 -20.36 14.37
N LEU A 8 -22.52 -19.61 14.00
CA LEU A 8 -22.55 -18.17 14.20
C LEU A 8 -22.50 -17.81 15.69
N LYS A 9 -23.26 -18.50 16.54
CA LYS A 9 -23.27 -18.26 18.00
C LYS A 9 -21.89 -18.51 18.63
N ALA A 10 -21.15 -19.50 18.16
CA ALA A 10 -19.82 -19.82 18.67
C ALA A 10 -18.79 -18.68 18.46
N LYS A 11 -18.98 -17.86 17.41
CA LYS A 11 -18.10 -16.71 17.08
C LYS A 11 -18.45 -15.42 17.83
N ARG A 12 -19.42 -15.45 18.75
CA ARG A 12 -19.84 -14.30 19.60
C ARG A 12 -20.12 -13.01 18.79
N PRO A 13 -21.04 -13.04 17.81
CA PRO A 13 -21.47 -11.86 17.06
C PRO A 13 -22.08 -10.79 17.98
N CYS A 14 -22.17 -9.57 17.46
CA CYS A 14 -22.94 -8.52 18.12
C CYS A 14 -24.41 -8.95 18.29
N ALA A 15 -25.04 -8.49 19.37
CA ALA A 15 -26.41 -8.90 19.72
C ALA A 15 -27.44 -8.48 18.67
N GLU A 16 -27.19 -7.40 17.94
CA GLU A 16 -28.10 -6.91 16.90
C GLU A 16 -28.01 -7.75 15.61
N GLY A 17 -26.81 -7.94 15.07
CA GLY A 17 -26.59 -8.75 13.87
C GLY A 17 -27.02 -10.21 14.05
N PHE A 18 -26.77 -10.79 15.24
CA PHE A 18 -27.24 -12.14 15.55
C PHE A 18 -28.77 -12.26 15.59
N ARG A 19 -29.45 -11.26 16.17
CA ARG A 19 -30.92 -11.22 16.19
C ARG A 19 -31.48 -11.08 14.77
N TRP A 20 -30.85 -10.28 13.93
CA TRP A 20 -31.23 -10.12 12.54
C TRP A 20 -31.10 -11.45 11.78
N PHE A 21 -29.96 -12.14 11.92
CA PHE A 21 -29.71 -13.44 11.28
C PHE A 21 -30.76 -14.48 11.65
N ILE A 22 -31.06 -14.66 12.95
CA ILE A 22 -32.03 -15.67 13.40
C ILE A 22 -33.43 -15.41 12.82
N ARG A 23 -33.83 -14.14 12.66
CA ARG A 23 -35.15 -13.77 12.15
C ARG A 23 -35.31 -14.08 10.67
N HIS A 24 -34.25 -13.92 9.87
CA HIS A 24 -34.32 -14.04 8.41
C HIS A 24 -33.81 -15.39 7.89
N HIS A 25 -32.92 -16.07 8.63
CA HIS A 25 -32.32 -17.35 8.25
C HIS A 25 -32.51 -18.39 9.37
N GLN A 26 -33.72 -18.94 9.48
CA GLN A 26 -34.08 -19.84 10.58
C GLN A 26 -33.37 -21.20 10.52
N ASP A 27 -33.00 -21.70 9.35
CA ASP A 27 -32.38 -23.03 9.21
C ASP A 27 -30.91 -22.97 8.76
N GLY A 28 -30.33 -21.77 8.78
CA GLY A 28 -29.07 -21.48 8.11
C GLY A 28 -29.31 -21.06 6.66
N GLY A 29 -28.24 -20.96 5.88
CA GLY A 29 -28.32 -20.57 4.48
C GLY A 29 -26.97 -20.69 3.80
N ASN A 30 -26.99 -20.57 2.47
CA ASN A 30 -25.76 -20.46 1.70
C ASN A 30 -25.00 -19.22 2.18
N TYR A 31 -23.69 -19.39 2.38
CA TYR A 31 -22.83 -18.34 2.93
C TYR A 31 -22.86 -17.04 2.13
N GLN A 32 -22.79 -17.10 0.79
CA GLN A 32 -22.82 -15.90 -0.04
C GLN A 32 -24.20 -15.23 -0.02
N GLU A 33 -25.29 -16.02 -0.07
CA GLU A 33 -26.66 -15.48 0.04
C GLU A 33 -26.86 -14.69 1.35
N ILE A 34 -26.26 -15.14 2.46
CA ILE A 34 -26.31 -14.43 3.74
C ILE A 34 -25.51 -13.11 3.68
N LEU A 35 -24.33 -13.11 3.04
CA LEU A 35 -23.54 -11.88 2.83
C LEU A 35 -24.34 -10.86 2.01
N ASP A 36 -24.94 -11.31 0.90
CA ASP A 36 -25.75 -10.47 0.01
C ASP A 36 -27.00 -9.94 0.74
N ALA A 37 -27.62 -10.74 1.60
CA ALA A 37 -28.77 -10.32 2.41
C ALA A 37 -28.40 -9.25 3.44
N PHE A 38 -27.22 -9.35 4.08
CA PHE A 38 -26.72 -8.29 4.97
C PHE A 38 -26.44 -7.00 4.20
N VAL A 39 -25.79 -7.09 3.02
CA VAL A 39 -25.51 -5.93 2.17
C VAL A 39 -26.81 -5.26 1.73
N SER A 40 -27.79 -6.04 1.25
CA SER A 40 -29.10 -5.56 0.81
C SER A 40 -29.90 -4.90 1.94
N ALA A 41 -29.65 -5.30 3.20
CA ALA A 41 -30.26 -4.70 4.39
C ALA A 41 -29.50 -3.47 4.92
N GLY A 42 -28.47 -2.98 4.22
CA GLY A 42 -27.61 -1.87 4.68
C GLY A 42 -26.70 -2.24 5.85
N ARG A 43 -26.55 -3.54 6.16
CA ARG A 43 -25.75 -4.06 7.27
C ARG A 43 -24.38 -4.52 6.79
N VAL A 44 -23.71 -3.69 6.00
CA VAL A 44 -22.45 -4.03 5.32
C VAL A 44 -21.33 -4.40 6.30
N ASN A 45 -21.31 -3.76 7.48
CA ASN A 45 -20.36 -4.09 8.55
C ASN A 45 -20.56 -5.51 9.09
N ASP A 46 -21.80 -6.00 9.19
CA ASP A 46 -22.07 -7.37 9.62
C ASP A 46 -21.63 -8.39 8.56
N ALA A 47 -21.82 -8.09 7.27
CA ALA A 47 -21.30 -8.90 6.17
C ALA A 47 -19.75 -8.97 6.20
N CYS A 48 -19.09 -7.82 6.35
CA CYS A 48 -17.64 -7.72 6.50
C CYS A 48 -17.12 -8.50 7.71
N TRP A 49 -17.79 -8.37 8.86
CA TRP A 49 -17.44 -9.12 10.06
C TRP A 49 -17.58 -10.63 9.85
N LEU A 50 -18.67 -11.06 9.22
CA LEU A 50 -18.91 -12.48 8.92
C LEU A 50 -17.79 -13.04 8.05
N LEU A 51 -17.41 -12.32 6.99
CA LEU A 51 -16.30 -12.69 6.12
C LEU A 51 -14.96 -12.80 6.88
N THR A 52 -14.67 -11.87 7.80
CA THR A 52 -13.50 -11.97 8.67
C THR A 52 -13.52 -13.22 9.56
N GLN A 53 -14.68 -13.63 10.08
CA GLN A 53 -14.76 -14.71 11.06
C GLN A 53 -14.76 -16.12 10.46
N PHE A 54 -15.34 -16.26 9.27
CA PHE A 54 -15.51 -17.55 8.60
C PHE A 54 -14.52 -17.75 7.46
N GLY A 55 -13.88 -16.67 7.00
CA GLY A 55 -12.87 -16.71 5.96
C GLY A 55 -13.48 -16.80 4.55
N PRO A 56 -12.59 -16.85 3.54
CA PRO A 56 -12.98 -16.87 2.14
C PRO A 56 -13.42 -18.25 1.62
N THR A 57 -14.04 -18.26 0.45
CA THR A 57 -14.35 -19.48 -0.33
C THR A 57 -13.52 -19.53 -1.62
N ASP A 58 -13.51 -20.68 -2.30
CA ASP A 58 -12.90 -20.86 -3.64
C ASP A 58 -13.78 -20.38 -4.80
N GLU A 59 -14.90 -19.73 -4.52
CA GLU A 59 -15.84 -19.29 -5.55
C GLU A 59 -15.28 -18.12 -6.36
N ILE A 60 -15.64 -18.07 -7.64
CA ILE A 60 -15.27 -16.98 -8.56
C ILE A 60 -16.55 -16.41 -9.14
N LEU A 61 -16.78 -15.11 -8.90
CA LEU A 61 -17.86 -14.37 -9.54
C LEU A 61 -17.30 -13.65 -10.76
N VAL A 62 -17.80 -14.01 -11.94
CA VAL A 62 -17.45 -13.37 -13.22
C VAL A 62 -18.62 -12.52 -13.69
N VAL A 63 -18.41 -11.22 -13.84
CA VAL A 63 -19.42 -10.26 -14.33
C VAL A 63 -18.80 -9.27 -15.32
N ASP A 64 -19.65 -8.61 -16.12
CA ASP A 64 -19.16 -7.65 -17.12
C ASP A 64 -18.77 -6.31 -16.47
N ALA A 65 -19.54 -5.82 -15.50
CA ALA A 65 -19.27 -4.61 -14.73
C ALA A 65 -19.95 -4.70 -13.35
N ILE A 66 -19.50 -3.88 -12.41
CA ILE A 66 -20.16 -3.68 -11.11
C ILE A 66 -20.50 -2.19 -10.97
N ASP A 67 -21.75 -1.92 -10.63
CA ASP A 67 -22.30 -0.63 -10.22
C ASP A 67 -23.27 -0.90 -9.05
N ALA A 68 -22.86 -0.59 -7.83
CA ALA A 68 -23.59 -0.98 -6.62
C ALA A 68 -23.31 -0.07 -5.41
N GLU A 69 -24.20 -0.04 -4.43
CA GLU A 69 -23.95 0.64 -3.15
C GLU A 69 -22.75 0.01 -2.41
N ALA A 70 -22.68 -1.32 -2.35
CA ALA A 70 -21.62 -2.07 -1.70
C ALA A 70 -21.52 -3.49 -2.28
N VAL A 71 -20.34 -4.09 -2.21
CA VAL A 71 -20.09 -5.49 -2.58
C VAL A 71 -19.29 -6.18 -1.49
N VAL A 72 -19.79 -7.33 -1.01
CA VAL A 72 -19.04 -8.23 -0.12
C VAL A 72 -19.16 -9.65 -0.67
N PHE A 73 -18.06 -10.14 -1.25
CA PHE A 73 -18.00 -11.46 -1.87
C PHE A 73 -16.99 -12.36 -1.16
N ALA A 74 -17.38 -13.60 -0.86
CA ALA A 74 -16.53 -14.53 -0.08
C ALA A 74 -15.31 -15.04 -0.86
N GLY A 75 -15.38 -15.08 -2.19
CA GLY A 75 -14.32 -15.60 -3.05
C GLY A 75 -13.58 -14.51 -3.82
N THR A 76 -13.29 -14.80 -5.10
CA THR A 76 -12.63 -13.88 -6.04
C THR A 76 -13.64 -13.17 -6.95
N LEU A 77 -13.49 -11.85 -7.09
CA LEU A 77 -14.24 -11.04 -8.07
C LEU A 77 -13.44 -10.91 -9.36
N GLN A 78 -14.03 -11.29 -10.50
CA GLN A 78 -13.48 -11.07 -11.84
C GLN A 78 -14.48 -10.23 -12.65
N VAL A 79 -14.09 -9.01 -12.95
CA VAL A 79 -14.94 -8.03 -13.63
C VAL A 79 -14.28 -7.65 -14.95
N ARG A 80 -14.98 -7.84 -16.08
CA ARG A 80 -14.40 -7.56 -17.40
C ARG A 80 -14.14 -6.07 -17.62
N GLY A 81 -15.02 -5.22 -17.10
CA GLY A 81 -14.95 -3.77 -17.18
C GLY A 81 -14.64 -3.14 -15.84
N ASN A 82 -15.38 -2.07 -15.52
CA ASN A 82 -15.16 -1.27 -14.32
C ASN A 82 -15.87 -1.86 -13.10
N ILE A 83 -15.30 -1.54 -11.94
CA ILE A 83 -15.96 -1.69 -10.63
C ILE A 83 -16.21 -0.29 -10.09
N GLU A 84 -17.48 0.06 -9.91
CA GLU A 84 -17.90 1.29 -9.26
C GLU A 84 -18.79 0.93 -8.06
N ALA A 85 -18.41 1.39 -6.87
CA ALA A 85 -19.23 1.22 -5.68
C ALA A 85 -19.23 2.45 -4.78
N ASP A 86 -20.40 2.85 -4.29
CA ASP A 86 -20.57 4.07 -3.50
C ASP A 86 -19.92 3.96 -2.10
N SER A 87 -19.86 2.76 -1.52
CA SER A 87 -19.25 2.53 -0.21
C SER A 87 -18.06 1.59 -0.26
N ILE A 88 -18.25 0.28 -0.24
CA ILE A 88 -17.16 -0.70 -0.07
C ILE A 88 -17.22 -1.80 -1.13
N VAL A 89 -16.05 -2.22 -1.58
CA VAL A 89 -15.86 -3.48 -2.29
C VAL A 89 -14.93 -4.34 -1.47
N ARG A 90 -15.43 -5.49 -1.03
CA ARG A 90 -14.65 -6.46 -0.27
C ARG A 90 -14.74 -7.84 -0.91
N ALA A 91 -13.59 -8.41 -1.24
CA ALA A 91 -13.47 -9.81 -1.63
C ALA A 91 -12.69 -10.59 -0.56
N GLY A 92 -13.12 -11.83 -0.30
CA GLY A 92 -12.40 -12.72 0.59
C GLY A 92 -11.05 -13.17 0.00
N ARG A 93 -10.94 -13.18 -1.33
CA ARG A 93 -9.70 -13.46 -2.07
C ARG A 93 -9.30 -12.26 -2.91
N SER A 94 -9.20 -12.44 -4.23
CA SER A 94 -8.68 -11.44 -5.15
C SER A 94 -9.79 -10.60 -5.78
N ILE A 95 -9.46 -9.37 -6.19
CA ILE A 95 -10.30 -8.50 -7.01
C ILE A 95 -9.56 -8.24 -8.32
N GLN A 96 -10.19 -8.54 -9.45
CA GLN A 96 -9.63 -8.34 -10.78
C GLN A 96 -10.61 -7.55 -11.64
N ALA A 97 -10.19 -6.39 -12.15
CA ALA A 97 -10.97 -5.56 -13.06
C ALA A 97 -10.20 -5.35 -14.37
N GLY A 98 -10.83 -5.63 -15.51
CA GLY A 98 -10.30 -5.28 -16.84
C GLY A 98 -10.44 -3.78 -17.16
N GLY A 99 -11.09 -3.02 -16.28
CA GLY A 99 -11.17 -1.56 -16.32
C GLY A 99 -10.60 -0.90 -15.06
N SER A 100 -11.16 0.24 -14.66
CA SER A 100 -10.82 0.92 -13.41
C SER A 100 -11.67 0.45 -12.23
N ILE A 101 -11.14 0.61 -11.02
CA ILE A 101 -11.87 0.41 -9.77
C ILE A 101 -12.04 1.76 -9.09
N ARG A 102 -13.28 2.14 -8.76
CA ARG A 102 -13.63 3.34 -7.96
C ARG A 102 -14.52 2.91 -6.80
N VAL A 103 -14.11 3.25 -5.58
CA VAL A 103 -14.85 2.89 -4.37
C VAL A 103 -14.93 4.09 -3.42
N GLY A 104 -16.12 4.40 -2.90
CA GLY A 104 -16.35 5.60 -2.09
C GLY A 104 -15.97 5.49 -0.61
N SER A 105 -15.47 4.35 -0.12
CA SER A 105 -14.97 4.20 1.25
C SER A 105 -13.82 3.22 1.41
N ALA A 106 -13.95 1.96 0.97
CA ALA A 106 -12.88 0.98 1.18
C ALA A 106 -12.82 -0.07 0.07
N LEU A 107 -11.62 -0.36 -0.43
CA LEU A 107 -11.37 -1.46 -1.35
C LEU A 107 -10.48 -2.49 -0.66
N ILE A 108 -11.02 -3.69 -0.40
CA ILE A 108 -10.36 -4.70 0.43
C ILE A 108 -10.36 -6.06 -0.27
N ALA A 109 -9.19 -6.66 -0.42
CA ALA A 109 -9.01 -8.03 -0.91
C ALA A 109 -8.19 -8.83 0.11
N GLY A 110 -8.60 -10.07 0.37
CA GLY A 110 -7.80 -10.99 1.18
C GLY A 110 -6.49 -11.42 0.51
N GLU A 111 -6.41 -11.30 -0.81
CA GLU A 111 -5.24 -11.58 -1.64
C GLU A 111 -4.93 -10.37 -2.52
N ASP A 112 -4.93 -10.51 -3.85
CA ASP A 112 -4.47 -9.49 -4.77
C ASP A 112 -5.59 -8.53 -5.22
N ILE A 113 -5.22 -7.28 -5.51
CA ILE A 113 -6.07 -6.33 -6.25
C ILE A 113 -5.38 -6.00 -7.58
N ARG A 114 -6.06 -6.27 -8.70
CA ARG A 114 -5.55 -5.96 -10.03
C ARG A 114 -6.59 -5.17 -10.83
N ALA A 115 -6.16 -4.07 -11.42
CA ALA A 115 -6.94 -3.29 -12.37
C ALA A 115 -6.09 -2.96 -13.60
N ASP A 116 -6.64 -3.14 -14.80
CA ASP A 116 -5.98 -2.69 -16.03
C ASP A 116 -6.03 -1.15 -16.18
N GLY A 117 -6.96 -0.50 -15.49
CA GLY A 117 -7.04 0.96 -15.36
C GLY A 117 -6.44 1.48 -14.04
N ALA A 118 -7.03 2.57 -13.54
CA ALA A 118 -6.70 3.15 -12.23
C ALA A 118 -7.45 2.46 -11.09
N ILE A 119 -6.86 2.47 -9.89
CA ILE A 119 -7.51 2.07 -8.64
C ILE A 119 -7.71 3.33 -7.80
N ARG A 120 -8.96 3.65 -7.43
CA ARG A 120 -9.31 4.80 -6.60
C ARG A 120 -10.20 4.37 -5.43
N SER A 121 -9.77 4.69 -4.21
CA SER A 121 -10.56 4.53 -2.99
C SER A 121 -10.65 5.88 -2.27
N ALA A 122 -11.87 6.34 -1.96
CA ALA A 122 -12.05 7.53 -1.13
C ALA A 122 -11.79 7.27 0.37
N GLY A 123 -11.37 6.06 0.73
CA GLY A 123 -10.81 5.76 2.04
C GLY A 123 -9.69 4.74 1.93
N THR A 124 -9.81 3.57 2.58
CA THR A 124 -8.70 2.62 2.67
C THR A 124 -8.58 1.74 1.43
N LEU A 125 -7.35 1.33 1.13
CA LEU A 125 -7.03 0.34 0.10
C LEU A 125 -6.17 -0.77 0.72
N GLU A 126 -6.69 -1.99 0.76
CA GLU A 126 -6.06 -3.10 1.47
C GLU A 126 -6.03 -4.37 0.61
N ALA A 127 -4.84 -4.93 0.43
CA ALA A 127 -4.63 -6.22 -0.21
C ALA A 127 -3.74 -7.09 0.69
N GLY A 128 -4.15 -8.34 0.92
CA GLY A 128 -3.29 -9.32 1.59
C GLY A 128 -2.11 -9.77 0.72
N GLY A 129 -2.22 -9.63 -0.60
CA GLY A 129 -1.18 -9.89 -1.59
C GLY A 129 -0.74 -8.62 -2.30
N ASP A 130 -0.61 -8.68 -3.62
CA ASP A 130 -0.13 -7.59 -4.46
C ASP A 130 -1.24 -6.60 -4.85
N ILE A 131 -0.86 -5.34 -5.07
CA ILE A 131 -1.71 -4.33 -5.72
C ILE A 131 -1.09 -3.99 -7.06
N LYS A 132 -1.84 -4.10 -8.16
CA LYS A 132 -1.39 -3.71 -9.50
C LYS A 132 -2.44 -2.87 -10.21
N ALA A 133 -2.07 -1.66 -10.61
CA ALA A 133 -2.85 -0.81 -11.51
C ALA A 133 -2.10 -0.58 -12.82
N GLY A 134 -2.82 -0.65 -13.94
CA GLY A 134 -2.29 -0.29 -15.24
C GLY A 134 -2.07 1.22 -15.40
N TRP A 135 -2.71 2.06 -14.57
CA TRP A 135 -2.48 3.50 -14.45
C TRP A 135 -2.02 3.86 -13.02
N GLY A 136 -2.60 4.90 -12.40
CA GLY A 136 -2.30 5.31 -11.02
C GLY A 136 -3.13 4.58 -9.96
N VAL A 137 -2.63 4.66 -8.72
CA VAL A 137 -3.31 4.19 -7.51
C VAL A 137 -3.53 5.38 -6.58
N GLU A 138 -4.76 5.59 -6.13
CA GLU A 138 -5.13 6.69 -5.24
C GLU A 138 -5.99 6.16 -4.09
N ALA A 139 -5.59 6.47 -2.86
CA ALA A 139 -6.39 6.24 -1.67
C ALA A 139 -6.38 7.50 -0.79
N HIS A 140 -7.53 7.97 -0.33
CA HIS A 140 -7.61 9.15 0.55
C HIS A 140 -7.31 8.83 2.01
N ALA A 141 -7.24 7.55 2.39
CA ALA A 141 -6.76 7.10 3.69
C ALA A 141 -5.53 6.19 3.52
N ARG A 142 -5.32 5.25 4.44
CA ARG A 142 -4.20 4.31 4.40
C ARG A 142 -4.22 3.37 3.19
N ILE A 143 -3.03 3.01 2.71
CA ILE A 143 -2.79 1.89 1.80
C ILE A 143 -1.99 0.82 2.53
N ALA A 144 -2.51 -0.42 2.56
CA ALA A 144 -1.82 -1.57 3.11
C ALA A 144 -1.74 -2.72 2.08
N CYS A 145 -0.54 -3.25 1.86
CA CYS A 145 -0.29 -4.29 0.86
C CYS A 145 0.66 -5.34 1.45
N GLY A 146 0.20 -6.59 1.55
CA GLY A 146 1.03 -7.71 2.01
C GLY A 146 2.08 -8.18 0.98
N GLY A 147 2.00 -7.69 -0.25
CA GLY A 147 2.94 -7.96 -1.34
C GLY A 147 3.55 -6.70 -1.95
N ASP A 148 3.85 -6.78 -3.24
CA ASP A 148 4.34 -5.65 -4.03
C ASP A 148 3.17 -4.74 -4.48
N LEU A 149 3.42 -3.43 -4.51
CA LEU A 149 2.53 -2.46 -5.15
C LEU A 149 3.15 -1.96 -6.46
N ARG A 150 2.38 -2.04 -7.54
CA ARG A 150 2.75 -1.55 -8.88
C ARG A 150 1.72 -0.57 -9.40
N ALA A 151 2.12 0.68 -9.59
CA ALA A 151 1.36 1.72 -10.28
C ALA A 151 2.16 2.18 -11.50
N ALA A 152 1.55 2.16 -12.69
CA ALA A 152 2.24 2.59 -13.89
C ALA A 152 2.46 4.10 -13.94
N TRP A 153 1.60 4.88 -13.28
CA TRP A 153 1.70 6.34 -13.15
C TRP A 153 1.96 6.69 -11.67
N ASP A 154 1.16 7.57 -11.08
CA ASP A 154 1.31 8.04 -9.71
C ASP A 154 0.76 7.05 -8.67
N LEU A 155 1.31 7.12 -7.46
CA LEU A 155 0.78 6.52 -6.23
C LEU A 155 0.50 7.64 -5.22
N LEU A 156 -0.77 7.87 -4.92
CA LEU A 156 -1.23 8.87 -3.98
C LEU A 156 -1.88 8.21 -2.75
N CYS A 157 -1.39 8.53 -1.56
CA CYS A 157 -1.87 7.99 -0.29
C CYS A 157 -2.14 9.14 0.69
N GLY A 158 -3.39 9.34 1.09
CA GLY A 158 -3.80 10.41 2.01
C GLY A 158 -3.42 10.17 3.48
N GLU A 159 -2.91 8.99 3.81
CA GLU A 159 -2.35 8.71 5.14
C GLU A 159 -1.08 7.86 5.02
N ARG A 160 -1.00 6.76 5.76
CA ARG A 160 0.15 5.87 5.81
C ARG A 160 0.15 4.87 4.65
N LEU A 161 1.31 4.73 4.00
CA LEU A 161 1.60 3.69 3.01
C LEU A 161 2.44 2.59 3.66
N ASN A 162 1.87 1.39 3.81
CA ASN A 162 2.56 0.22 4.37
C ASN A 162 2.60 -0.93 3.35
N LEU A 163 3.80 -1.33 2.94
CA LEU A 163 4.02 -2.45 2.02
C LEU A 163 4.97 -3.49 2.64
N ASP A 164 4.61 -4.76 2.63
CA ASP A 164 5.50 -5.86 3.00
C ASP A 164 6.42 -6.28 1.83
N GLY A 165 6.10 -5.84 0.61
CA GLY A 165 6.91 -5.99 -0.58
C GLY A 165 7.62 -4.71 -1.02
N ASN A 166 7.74 -4.54 -2.34
CA ASN A 166 8.32 -3.36 -2.99
C ASN A 166 7.23 -2.40 -3.47
N ALA A 167 7.58 -1.12 -3.60
CA ALA A 167 6.82 -0.18 -4.43
C ALA A 167 7.51 0.01 -5.79
N PHE A 168 6.74 -0.13 -6.88
CA PHE A 168 7.14 0.27 -8.22
C PHE A 168 6.13 1.27 -8.79
N VAL A 169 6.53 2.53 -8.83
CA VAL A 169 5.70 3.66 -9.26
C VAL A 169 6.34 4.28 -10.50
N GLY A 170 5.59 4.44 -11.58
CA GLY A 170 6.15 4.94 -12.83
C GLY A 170 6.38 6.45 -12.85
N GLN A 171 5.61 7.19 -12.04
CA GLN A 171 5.73 8.64 -11.88
C GLN A 171 5.98 8.98 -10.40
N ASP A 172 5.14 9.79 -9.77
CA ASP A 172 5.34 10.28 -8.41
C ASP A 172 4.73 9.35 -7.36
N LEU A 173 5.44 9.15 -6.26
CA LEU A 173 4.92 8.54 -5.05
C LEU A 173 4.75 9.62 -3.99
N ILE A 174 3.50 9.91 -3.62
CA ILE A 174 3.16 10.94 -2.63
C ILE A 174 2.31 10.31 -1.53
N ALA A 175 2.77 10.41 -0.29
CA ALA A 175 2.02 10.04 0.89
C ALA A 175 1.92 11.22 1.88
N GLU A 176 0.71 11.52 2.35
CA GLU A 176 0.47 12.52 3.40
C GLU A 176 0.76 11.98 4.82
N GLY A 177 1.26 10.75 4.92
CA GLY A 177 1.78 10.15 6.14
C GLY A 177 3.12 9.45 5.93
N ALA A 178 3.43 8.51 6.82
CA ALA A 178 4.65 7.72 6.74
C ALA A 178 4.61 6.72 5.58
N ILE A 179 5.76 6.50 4.95
CA ILE A 179 5.98 5.46 3.95
C ILE A 179 6.85 4.39 4.58
N ALA A 180 6.31 3.18 4.73
CA ALA A 180 7.04 2.02 5.23
C ALA A 180 6.97 0.89 4.20
N CYS A 181 8.13 0.48 3.70
CA CYS A 181 8.25 -0.63 2.76
C CYS A 181 9.29 -1.62 3.28
N ALA A 182 8.90 -2.87 3.47
CA ALA A 182 9.82 -3.88 3.99
C ALA A 182 10.95 -4.22 3.00
N LYS A 183 10.76 -3.97 1.70
CA LYS A 183 11.78 -4.15 0.65
C LYS A 183 12.19 -2.81 0.03
N GLY A 184 12.15 -2.68 -1.29
CA GLY A 184 12.61 -1.49 -2.01
C GLY A 184 11.49 -0.51 -2.38
N LEU A 185 11.86 0.77 -2.49
CA LEU A 185 11.01 1.85 -3.00
C LEU A 185 11.56 2.35 -4.32
N ARG A 186 10.77 2.31 -5.39
CA ARG A 186 11.16 2.87 -6.69
C ARG A 186 10.05 3.74 -7.28
N ALA A 187 10.37 5.00 -7.56
CA ALA A 187 9.54 5.93 -8.30
C ALA A 187 10.29 6.48 -9.52
N GLY A 188 9.59 6.68 -10.63
CA GLY A 188 10.16 7.31 -11.82
C GLY A 188 10.30 8.84 -11.69
N GLY A 189 9.48 9.45 -10.85
CA GLY A 189 9.54 10.87 -10.48
C GLY A 189 10.03 11.05 -9.04
N ASN A 190 9.28 11.85 -8.28
CA ASN A 190 9.54 12.18 -6.88
C ASN A 190 9.04 11.10 -5.92
N ILE A 191 9.69 11.00 -4.76
CA ILE A 191 9.15 10.32 -3.58
C ILE A 191 8.97 11.36 -2.48
N VAL A 192 7.72 11.60 -2.08
CA VAL A 192 7.35 12.60 -1.08
C VAL A 192 6.56 11.93 0.04
N GLY A 193 7.04 12.06 1.28
CA GLY A 193 6.34 11.64 2.48
C GLY A 193 6.18 12.81 3.45
N ALA A 194 4.96 13.07 3.94
CA ALA A 194 4.75 14.11 4.95
C ALA A 194 5.18 13.69 6.37
N ASP A 195 5.72 12.49 6.53
CA ASP A 195 6.35 11.96 7.76
C ASP A 195 7.70 11.31 7.37
N SER A 196 8.03 10.15 7.95
CA SER A 196 9.25 9.38 7.70
C SER A 196 9.07 8.45 6.50
N ILE A 197 10.17 8.21 5.80
CA ILE A 197 10.25 7.24 4.69
C ILE A 197 11.27 6.17 5.09
N CYS A 198 10.81 4.94 5.20
CA CYS A 198 11.64 3.80 5.57
C CYS A 198 11.51 2.68 4.54
N ALA A 199 12.64 2.21 4.01
CA ALA A 199 12.74 1.03 3.17
C ALA A 199 13.71 0.01 3.77
N GLY A 200 13.33 -1.26 3.83
CA GLY A 200 14.23 -2.33 4.29
C GLY A 200 15.40 -2.58 3.32
N HIS A 201 15.23 -2.27 2.03
CA HIS A 201 16.27 -2.34 1.01
C HIS A 201 16.66 -0.92 0.53
N GLY A 202 16.79 -0.70 -0.78
CA GLY A 202 17.14 0.59 -1.36
C GLY A 202 15.94 1.47 -1.73
N ILE A 203 16.20 2.77 -1.84
CA ILE A 203 15.24 3.77 -2.33
C ILE A 203 15.79 4.39 -3.62
N VAL A 204 14.97 4.43 -4.67
CA VAL A 204 15.34 5.03 -5.96
C VAL A 204 14.22 5.96 -6.42
N ALA A 205 14.55 7.24 -6.59
CA ALA A 205 13.70 8.24 -7.24
C ALA A 205 14.37 8.72 -8.52
N GLY A 206 13.60 8.87 -9.61
CA GLY A 206 14.10 9.49 -10.83
C GLY A 206 14.30 11.00 -10.69
N GLU A 207 13.57 11.64 -9.77
CA GLU A 207 13.73 13.05 -9.41
C GLU A 207 14.20 13.19 -7.95
N GLY A 208 13.49 13.95 -7.12
CA GLY A 208 13.84 14.21 -5.72
C GLY A 208 13.19 13.26 -4.71
N ILE A 209 13.82 13.17 -3.53
CA ILE A 209 13.24 12.52 -2.36
C ILE A 209 13.06 13.59 -1.28
N ARG A 210 11.84 13.74 -0.75
CA ARG A 210 11.53 14.70 0.31
C ARG A 210 10.74 14.05 1.43
N CYS A 211 11.17 14.23 2.68
CA CYS A 211 10.39 13.82 3.83
C CYS A 211 10.48 14.79 5.01
N SER A 212 9.43 14.82 5.85
CA SER A 212 9.33 15.78 6.96
C SER A 212 9.92 15.27 8.27
N LEU A 213 10.31 14.00 8.34
CA LEU A 213 11.03 13.42 9.47
C LEU A 213 12.25 12.64 8.94
N HIS A 214 12.36 11.35 9.25
CA HIS A 214 13.54 10.56 8.94
C HIS A 214 13.46 9.90 7.56
N LEU A 215 14.61 9.78 6.90
CA LEU A 215 14.77 8.99 5.68
C LEU A 215 15.72 7.84 5.97
N GLU A 216 15.24 6.61 5.82
CA GLU A 216 16.01 5.41 6.13
C GLU A 216 15.89 4.35 5.03
N ALA A 217 17.04 3.81 4.62
CA ALA A 217 17.14 2.68 3.70
C ALA A 217 18.15 1.66 4.23
N GLY A 218 17.80 0.38 4.23
CA GLY A 218 18.72 -0.70 4.62
C GLY A 218 19.88 -0.90 3.65
N TRP A 219 19.75 -0.44 2.39
CA TRP A 219 20.82 -0.42 1.39
C TRP A 219 21.16 1.03 1.01
N GLY A 220 21.29 1.34 -0.29
CA GLY A 220 21.54 2.69 -0.78
C GLY A 220 20.29 3.51 -1.08
N ILE A 221 20.46 4.83 -1.14
CA ILE A 221 19.43 5.79 -1.60
C ILE A 221 19.98 6.52 -2.83
N LYS A 222 19.21 6.52 -3.92
CA LYS A 222 19.53 7.22 -5.16
C LYS A 222 18.39 8.15 -5.57
N ALA A 223 18.71 9.40 -5.87
CA ALA A 223 17.80 10.40 -6.41
C ALA A 223 18.43 11.05 -7.65
N GLY A 224 17.63 11.31 -8.68
CA GLY A 224 18.07 12.07 -9.86
C GLY A 224 18.19 13.58 -9.60
N GLU A 225 17.60 14.07 -8.51
CA GLU A 225 17.75 15.46 -8.05
C GLU A 225 18.30 15.51 -6.62
N ALA A 226 17.55 16.10 -5.68
CA ALA A 226 17.94 16.31 -4.29
C ALA A 226 17.38 15.22 -3.37
N ILE A 227 18.10 14.93 -2.28
CA ILE A 227 17.61 14.13 -1.15
C ILE A 227 17.48 15.07 0.05
N VAL A 228 16.26 15.35 0.48
CA VAL A 228 15.98 16.27 1.58
C VAL A 228 15.12 15.60 2.63
N ALA A 229 15.60 15.59 3.87
CA ALA A 229 14.84 15.15 5.03
C ALA A 229 14.94 16.23 6.11
N GLU A 230 13.84 16.58 6.76
CA GLU A 230 13.86 17.49 7.93
C GLU A 230 14.37 16.78 9.21
N GLY A 231 14.59 15.46 9.14
CA GLY A 231 15.28 14.65 10.14
C GLY A 231 16.60 14.09 9.63
N ALA A 232 17.10 13.04 10.29
CA ALA A 232 18.29 12.30 9.87
C ALA A 232 18.07 11.51 8.57
N ILE A 233 19.15 11.39 7.78
CA ILE A 233 19.22 10.54 6.58
C ILE A 233 20.14 9.36 6.90
N ARG A 234 19.67 8.12 6.69
CA ARG A 234 20.40 6.89 7.00
C ARG A 234 20.34 5.92 5.83
N ALA A 235 21.51 5.55 5.31
CA ALA A 235 21.66 4.49 4.32
C ALA A 235 22.61 3.42 4.86
N GLY A 236 22.22 2.15 4.67
CA GLY A 236 23.09 1.02 4.93
C GLY A 236 24.32 0.99 4.03
N GLU A 237 24.18 1.44 2.78
CA GLU A 237 25.26 1.46 1.79
C GLU A 237 25.55 2.89 1.31
N SER A 238 25.26 3.21 0.04
CA SER A 238 25.66 4.48 -0.59
C SER A 238 24.50 5.49 -0.67
N LEU A 239 24.84 6.78 -0.69
CA LEU A 239 23.91 7.88 -0.93
C LEU A 239 24.29 8.59 -2.23
N HIS A 240 23.36 8.74 -3.15
CA HIS A 240 23.59 9.40 -4.42
C HIS A 240 22.47 10.38 -4.73
N ALA A 241 22.81 11.65 -4.84
CA ALA A 241 21.96 12.71 -5.39
C ALA A 241 22.75 13.44 -6.51
N GLN A 242 22.05 13.98 -7.51
CA GLN A 242 22.71 14.88 -8.47
C GLN A 242 22.76 16.31 -7.93
N ALA A 243 21.78 16.69 -7.11
CA ALA A 243 21.71 18.00 -6.46
C ALA A 243 22.23 17.92 -5.01
N GLU A 244 21.51 18.48 -4.04
CA GLU A 244 21.90 18.47 -2.63
C GLU A 244 21.48 17.18 -1.90
N ILE A 245 22.22 16.82 -0.86
CA ILE A 245 21.74 15.94 0.20
C ILE A 245 21.70 16.77 1.47
N ARG A 246 20.53 16.88 2.10
CA ARG A 246 20.33 17.74 3.27
C ARG A 246 19.46 17.06 4.31
N ALA A 247 20.05 16.86 5.49
CA ALA A 247 19.32 16.51 6.70
C ALA A 247 18.86 17.79 7.43
N GLY A 248 17.88 17.66 8.33
CA GLY A 248 17.38 18.78 9.11
C GLY A 248 18.38 19.30 10.14
N ALA A 249 18.12 20.50 10.66
CA ALA A 249 18.99 21.17 11.62
C ALA A 249 19.23 20.29 12.88
N GLY A 250 20.49 20.05 13.20
CA GLY A 250 20.89 19.20 14.34
C GLY A 250 20.87 17.69 14.06
N TYR A 251 20.46 17.27 12.87
CA TYR A 251 20.54 15.87 12.42
C TYR A 251 21.75 15.62 11.52
N GLY A 252 22.12 14.35 11.38
CA GLY A 252 23.25 13.90 10.57
C GLY A 252 22.83 13.14 9.32
N VAL A 253 23.73 13.10 8.35
CA VAL A 253 23.69 12.23 7.17
C VAL A 253 24.62 11.04 7.42
N PHE A 254 24.09 9.83 7.31
CA PHE A 254 24.79 8.59 7.59
C PHE A 254 24.72 7.67 6.37
N ALA A 255 25.88 7.26 5.87
CA ALA A 255 26.03 6.23 4.84
C ALA A 255 27.00 5.13 5.32
N GLY A 256 26.97 3.97 4.66
CA GLY A 256 27.87 2.85 4.95
C GLY A 256 27.61 2.17 6.28
N LEU A 257 26.41 2.31 6.86
CA LEU A 257 26.08 1.75 8.19
C LEU A 257 26.19 0.21 8.23
N ASN A 258 26.09 -0.45 7.06
CA ASN A 258 26.19 -1.89 6.89
C ASN A 258 27.45 -2.31 6.10
N VAL A 259 28.43 -1.39 5.91
CA VAL A 259 29.62 -1.60 5.09
C VAL A 259 30.88 -1.50 5.96
N GLN A 260 31.79 -2.46 5.81
CA GLN A 260 33.12 -2.42 6.45
C GLN A 260 33.91 -1.19 6.00
N VAL A 261 34.64 -0.56 6.93
CA VAL A 261 35.35 0.71 6.70
C VAL A 261 36.33 0.62 5.53
N GLU A 262 37.00 -0.52 5.38
CA GLU A 262 37.98 -0.80 4.32
C GLU A 262 37.34 -0.80 2.92
N ALA A 263 36.03 -1.02 2.83
CA ALA A 263 35.27 -1.05 1.58
C ALA A 263 34.48 0.24 1.33
N TRP A 264 34.63 1.28 2.16
CA TRP A 264 33.84 2.50 2.05
C TRP A 264 34.04 3.24 0.72
N GLU A 265 35.26 3.25 0.19
CA GLU A 265 35.59 3.91 -1.07
C GLU A 265 34.79 3.35 -2.26
N THR A 266 34.36 2.08 -2.20
CA THR A 266 33.61 1.43 -3.27
C THR A 266 32.13 1.25 -2.96
N SER A 267 31.76 1.06 -1.68
CA SER A 267 30.42 0.57 -1.30
C SER A 267 29.66 1.46 -0.30
N ALA A 268 30.29 2.51 0.25
CA ALA A 268 29.65 3.49 1.14
C ALA A 268 29.78 4.92 0.60
N ARG A 269 29.68 5.07 -0.72
CA ARG A 269 29.95 6.34 -1.39
C ARG A 269 28.81 7.32 -1.15
N VAL A 270 29.18 8.57 -0.92
CA VAL A 270 28.26 9.70 -0.81
C VAL A 270 28.58 10.66 -1.94
N CYS A 271 27.66 10.79 -2.89
CA CYS A 271 27.78 11.62 -4.08
C CYS A 271 26.66 12.66 -4.11
N ALA A 272 27.04 13.93 -4.29
CA ALA A 272 26.11 15.07 -4.39
C ALA A 272 26.83 16.27 -5.04
N SER A 273 26.10 17.32 -5.40
CA SER A 273 26.66 18.57 -5.93
C SER A 273 27.66 19.25 -4.96
N ALA A 274 27.47 19.08 -3.65
CA ALA A 274 28.35 19.54 -2.60
C ALA A 274 28.37 18.54 -1.44
N ARG A 275 29.44 18.57 -0.63
CA ARG A 275 29.52 17.70 0.55
C ARG A 275 28.39 18.05 1.53
N PRO A 276 27.55 17.09 1.94
CA PRO A 276 26.43 17.37 2.84
C PRO A 276 26.91 17.93 4.16
N GLU A 277 26.23 18.96 4.66
CA GLU A 277 26.41 19.42 6.03
C GLU A 277 25.99 18.27 6.98
N GLY A 278 26.81 18.01 8.01
CA GLY A 278 26.53 16.93 8.94
C GLY A 278 26.74 15.52 8.38
N LEU A 279 27.56 15.32 7.34
CA LEU A 279 27.99 13.98 6.93
C LEU A 279 28.83 13.31 8.02
N MET A 280 28.26 12.31 8.69
CA MET A 280 28.85 11.62 9.85
C MET A 280 29.55 10.30 9.50
N SER A 281 29.11 9.60 8.44
CA SER A 281 29.69 8.31 8.02
C SER A 281 29.57 8.11 6.50
N GLY A 282 30.42 7.24 5.96
CA GLY A 282 30.55 7.00 4.52
C GLY A 282 31.72 7.75 3.88
N CYS A 283 32.00 7.44 2.62
CA CYS A 283 33.09 8.03 1.84
C CYS A 283 32.53 9.13 0.93
N TRP A 284 32.89 10.39 1.20
CA TRP A 284 32.58 11.49 0.28
C TRP A 284 33.33 11.28 -1.04
N ALA A 285 32.59 11.11 -2.13
CA ALA A 285 33.15 10.78 -3.44
C ALA A 285 33.00 11.91 -4.48
N GLY A 286 32.56 13.10 -4.06
CA GLY A 286 32.39 14.25 -4.95
C GLY A 286 31.05 14.27 -5.69
N ALA A 287 30.94 15.15 -6.69
CA ALA A 287 29.80 15.16 -7.60
C ALA A 287 29.80 13.89 -8.45
N SER A 288 28.61 13.35 -8.69
CA SER A 288 28.47 12.26 -9.66
C SER A 288 28.75 12.79 -11.07
N LEU A 289 29.60 12.10 -11.81
CA LEU A 289 29.97 12.43 -13.19
C LEU A 289 29.09 11.70 -14.23
N GLU A 290 27.97 11.11 -13.79
CA GLU A 290 27.07 10.29 -14.61
C GLU A 290 25.68 10.90 -14.74
#